data_AF-A0A176YFF9-F1
#
_entry.id   AF-A0A176YFF9-F1
#
_cell.length_a   1.000
_cell.length_b   1.000
_cell.length_c   1.000
_cell.angle_alpha   90.00
_cell.angle_beta   90.00
_cell.angle_gamma   90.00
#
_symmetry.space_group_name_H-M   'P 1'
#
loop_
_entity.id
_entity.type
_entity.pdbx_description
1 polymer ?
#
loop_
_entity_poly.entity_id
_entity_poly.type
_entity_poly.pdbx_seq_one_letter_code
_entity_poly.pdbx_strand_id
1 'polypeptide(L)'
;MPYLVSGTNEYGSSNLGRGTATVALRLARKLLREGYMDVRVCTPRGRVLQSDELDELKAPKESDMAKGQQRSNREAKKPKKEKAKVIAAAPSRKEAAWQPDFGPAKKK
;
A
#
# COMPACT_ATOMS: atom_id res chain seq x y z
N MET A 1 -11.67 -0.41 15.17
CA MET A 1 -10.95 0.18 14.03
C MET A 1 -11.13 1.70 14.10
N PRO A 2 -10.06 2.50 14.18
CA PRO A 2 -10.17 3.96 14.16
C PRO A 2 -10.55 4.45 12.76
N TYR A 3 -11.09 5.67 12.68
CA TYR A 3 -11.25 6.39 11.42
C TYR A 3 -9.86 6.70 10.87
N LEU A 4 -9.60 6.41 9.60
CA LEU A 4 -8.33 6.73 8.95
C LEU A 4 -8.53 7.93 8.03
N VAL A 5 -7.81 9.02 8.29
CA VAL A 5 -7.79 10.18 7.41
C VAL A 5 -6.53 10.12 6.58
N SER A 6 -6.68 10.13 5.26
CA SER A 6 -5.57 10.15 4.31
C SER A 6 -5.62 11.42 3.46
N GLY A 7 -4.47 12.00 3.12
CA GLY A 7 -4.35 13.06 2.14
C GLY A 7 -2.97 13.04 1.48
N THR A 8 -2.86 13.56 0.27
CA THR A 8 -1.61 13.66 -0.49
C THR A 8 -1.25 15.12 -0.72
N ASN A 9 0.02 15.47 -0.64
CA ASN A 9 0.52 16.79 -1.02
C ASN A 9 1.89 16.64 -1.70
N GLU A 10 2.52 17.76 -2.04
CA GLU A 10 3.85 17.82 -2.63
C GLU A 10 4.96 17.15 -1.78
N TYR A 11 4.75 17.04 -0.47
CA TYR A 11 5.69 16.40 0.46
C TYR A 11 5.42 14.91 0.67
N GLY A 12 4.34 14.36 0.09
CA GLY A 12 4.01 12.95 0.13
C GLY A 12 2.59 12.67 0.63
N SER A 13 2.40 11.53 1.29
CA SER A 13 1.08 11.11 1.80
C SER A 13 1.03 11.09 3.32
N SER A 14 -0.03 11.65 3.88
CA SER A 14 -0.30 11.70 5.31
C SER A 14 -1.45 10.77 5.65
N ASN A 15 -1.23 9.85 6.60
CA ASN A 15 -2.23 8.88 7.05
C ASN A 15 -2.33 8.95 8.58
N LEU A 16 -3.48 9.39 9.12
CA LEU A 16 -3.68 9.55 10.55
C LEU A 16 -4.96 8.87 11.03
N GLY A 17 -4.82 8.00 12.04
CA GLY A 17 -5.93 7.36 12.73
C GLY A 17 -6.57 8.28 13.78
N ARG A 18 -7.90 8.33 13.85
CA ARG A 18 -8.69 9.07 14.86
C ARG A 18 -9.75 8.19 15.48
N GLY A 19 -9.97 8.35 16.79
CA GLY A 19 -10.92 7.55 17.55
C GLY A 19 -12.40 7.90 17.28
N THR A 20 -12.68 9.10 16.78
CA THR A 20 -14.06 9.59 16.60
C THR A 20 -14.27 10.24 15.25
N ALA A 21 -15.51 10.17 14.75
CA ALA A 21 -15.93 10.76 13.47
C ALA A 21 -15.68 12.28 13.44
N THR A 22 -16.04 12.99 14.51
CA THR A 22 -15.89 14.45 14.62
C THR A 22 -14.43 14.90 14.50
N VAL A 23 -13.51 14.17 15.13
CA VAL A 23 -12.08 14.50 15.06
C VAL A 23 -11.51 14.16 13.69
N ALA A 24 -11.95 13.06 13.08
CA ALA A 24 -11.58 12.72 11.70
C ALA A 24 -12.03 13.80 10.71
N LEU A 25 -13.27 14.30 10.82
CA LEU A 25 -13.80 15.41 10.03
C LEU A 25 -13.01 16.70 10.19
N ARG A 26 -12.69 17.05 11.45
CA ARG A 26 -11.89 18.25 11.74
C ARG A 26 -10.50 18.16 11.11
N LEU A 27 -9.88 16.99 11.16
CA LEU A 27 -8.58 16.76 10.54
C LEU A 27 -8.67 16.80 9.00
N ALA A 28 -9.65 16.15 8.40
CA ALA A 28 -9.84 16.19 6.94
C ALA A 28 -9.98 17.63 6.43
N ARG A 29 -10.80 18.45 7.10
CA ARG A 29 -10.93 19.88 6.79
C ARG A 29 -9.63 20.67 7.00
N LYS A 30 -8.83 20.29 8.00
CA LYS A 30 -7.51 20.91 8.23
C LYS A 30 -6.56 20.59 7.08
N LEU A 31 -6.51 19.33 6.64
CA LEU A 31 -5.67 18.90 5.50
C LEU A 31 -6.05 19.64 4.21
N LEU A 32 -7.35 19.78 3.92
CA LEU A 32 -7.82 20.56 2.77
C LEU A 32 -7.34 22.02 2.81
N ARG A 33 -7.34 22.65 3.99
CA ARG A 33 -6.83 24.02 4.17
C ARG A 33 -5.32 24.12 4.04
N GLU A 34 -4.60 23.06 4.39
CA GLU A 34 -3.14 22.96 4.26
C GLU A 34 -2.71 22.61 2.83
N GLY A 35 -3.64 22.50 1.88
CA GLY A 35 -3.34 22.21 0.48
C GLY A 35 -3.12 20.72 0.18
N TYR A 36 -3.52 19.83 1.09
CA TYR A 36 -3.59 18.41 0.75
C TYR A 36 -4.71 18.13 -0.23
N MET A 37 -4.37 17.39 -1.27
CA MET A 37 -5.24 16.83 -2.29
C MET A 37 -5.67 15.41 -1.91
N ASP A 38 -6.66 14.87 -2.62
CA ASP A 38 -7.20 13.52 -2.43
C ASP A 38 -7.56 13.16 -0.97
N VAL A 39 -8.04 14.15 -0.21
CA VAL A 39 -8.41 13.95 1.20
C VAL A 39 -9.59 13.00 1.29
N ARG A 40 -9.39 11.90 2.02
CA ARG A 40 -10.38 10.82 2.18
C ARG A 40 -10.44 10.37 3.63
N VAL A 41 -11.63 9.97 4.07
CA VAL A 41 -11.84 9.40 5.40
C VAL A 41 -12.36 7.97 5.26
N CYS A 42 -11.52 7.01 5.64
CA CYS A 42 -11.93 5.64 5.80
C CYS A 42 -12.64 5.47 7.15
N THR A 43 -13.89 5.07 7.10
CA THR A 43 -14.70 4.75 8.27
C THR A 43 -14.38 3.36 8.80
N PRO A 44 -14.63 3.09 10.09
CA PRO A 44 -14.51 1.73 10.65
C PRO A 44 -15.39 0.69 9.94
N ARG A 45 -16.43 1.14 9.22
CA ARG A 45 -17.33 0.30 8.41
C ARG A 45 -16.75 -0.08 7.05
N GLY A 46 -15.54 0.34 6.74
CA GLY A 46 -14.88 0.10 5.46
C GLY A 46 -15.40 0.95 4.30
N ARG A 47 -16.27 1.93 4.58
CA ARG A 47 -16.63 2.98 3.62
C ARG A 47 -15.55 4.06 3.60
N VAL A 48 -15.13 4.46 2.41
CA VAL A 48 -14.22 5.58 2.19
C VAL A 48 -15.05 6.74 1.69
N LEU A 49 -15.04 7.86 2.42
CA LEU A 49 -15.71 9.09 2.02
C LEU A 49 -14.69 10.05 1.43
N GLN A 50 -15.01 10.65 0.29
CA GLN A 50 -14.20 11.71 -0.32
C GLN A 50 -14.49 13.09 0.28
N SER A 51 -13.75 14.11 -0.18
CA SER A 51 -13.91 15.52 0.19
C SER A 51 -15.38 16.00 0.13
N ASP A 52 -16.11 15.58 -0.90
CA ASP A 52 -17.49 16.00 -1.16
C ASP A 52 -18.52 15.27 -0.28
N GLU A 53 -18.16 14.09 0.23
CA GLU A 53 -19.05 13.20 0.99
C GLU A 53 -18.78 13.27 2.50
N LEU A 54 -17.87 14.13 2.97
CA LEU A 54 -17.57 14.27 4.40
C LEU A 54 -18.77 14.71 5.23
N ASP A 55 -19.72 15.46 4.65
CA ASP A 55 -20.93 15.86 5.36
C ASP A 55 -21.85 14.66 5.67
N GLU A 56 -21.76 13.56 4.92
CA GLU A 56 -22.47 12.32 5.25
C GLU A 56 -21.96 11.70 6.56
N LEU A 57 -20.69 11.92 6.92
CA LEU A 57 -20.13 11.45 8.18
C LEU A 57 -20.69 12.20 9.39
N LYS A 58 -21.20 13.42 9.19
CA LYS A 58 -21.87 14.22 10.22
C LYS A 58 -23.27 13.67 10.53
N ALA A 59 -23.91 13.00 9.57
CA ALA A 59 -25.17 12.32 9.80
C ALA A 59 -24.91 11.08 10.69
N PRO A 60 -25.38 11.08 11.95
CA PRO A 60 -25.08 10.02 12.89
C PRO A 60 -25.92 8.79 12.55
N LYS A 61 -25.54 8.05 11.52
CA LYS A 61 -25.88 6.62 11.45
C LYS A 61 -24.82 5.87 12.25
N GLU A 62 -24.87 6.08 13.56
CA GLU A 62 -24.40 5.15 14.56
C GLU A 62 -25.10 3.82 14.27
N SER A 63 -24.43 2.94 13.53
CA SER A 63 -24.82 1.55 13.49
C SER A 63 -23.56 0.72 13.39
N ASP A 64 -23.30 0.07 14.51
CA ASP A 64 -22.63 -1.22 14.61
C ASP A 64 -21.14 -1.28 14.23
N MET A 65 -20.32 -1.30 15.29
CA MET A 65 -18.92 -1.70 15.29
C MET A 65 -18.79 -3.20 14.94
N ALA A 66 -18.91 -3.55 13.66
CA ALA A 66 -18.64 -4.92 13.22
C ALA A 66 -17.13 -5.16 13.07
N LYS A 67 -16.61 -6.03 13.95
CA LYS A 67 -15.27 -6.58 13.99
C LYS A 67 -14.84 -7.16 12.63
N GLY A 68 -13.58 -6.90 12.27
CA GLY A 68 -12.72 -7.87 11.58
C GLY A 68 -12.85 -7.97 10.07
N GLN A 69 -12.07 -7.18 9.33
CA GLN A 69 -11.53 -7.63 8.04
C GLN A 69 -10.07 -7.21 7.95
N GLN A 70 -9.19 -8.17 8.25
CA GLN A 70 -7.76 -8.06 7.97
C GLN A 70 -7.57 -8.06 6.46
N ARG A 71 -7.55 -6.86 5.85
CA ARG A 71 -7.13 -6.73 4.45
C ARG A 71 -5.61 -6.73 4.42
N SER A 72 -5.03 -7.89 4.10
CA SER A 72 -3.61 -7.99 3.75
C SER A 72 -3.35 -7.12 2.53
N ASN A 73 -2.51 -6.09 2.66
CA ASN A 73 -2.01 -5.31 1.54
C ASN A 73 -1.24 -6.24 0.59
N ARG A 74 -1.90 -6.72 -0.47
CA ARG A 74 -1.26 -7.41 -1.58
C ARG A 74 -1.15 -6.41 -2.73
N GLU A 75 -0.08 -5.61 -2.72
CA GLU A 75 0.44 -5.09 -3.97
C GLU A 75 0.82 -6.29 -4.82
N ALA A 76 -0.08 -6.71 -5.70
CA ALA A 76 0.20 -7.71 -6.71
C ALA A 76 1.13 -7.06 -7.75
N LYS A 77 2.42 -6.99 -7.40
CA LYS A 77 3.53 -6.90 -8.33
C LYS A 77 3.22 -7.84 -9.50
N LYS A 78 3.07 -7.25 -10.69
CA LYS A 78 2.90 -7.84 -12.04
C LYS A 78 3.00 -9.38 -12.07
N PRO A 79 2.01 -10.13 -12.60
CA PRO A 79 2.20 -11.54 -12.87
C PRO A 79 3.18 -11.67 -14.03
N LYS A 80 4.45 -11.91 -13.72
CA LYS A 80 5.44 -12.31 -14.73
C LYS A 80 6.32 -13.40 -14.17
N LYS A 81 5.78 -14.63 -14.14
CA LYS A 81 6.53 -15.84 -14.50
C LYS A 81 5.59 -17.04 -14.56
N GLU A 82 4.83 -17.17 -15.64
CA GLU A 82 4.53 -18.53 -16.07
C GLU A 82 5.85 -19.09 -16.64
N LYS A 83 6.50 -19.96 -15.87
CA LYS A 83 7.47 -20.90 -16.42
C LYS A 83 7.08 -22.26 -15.90
N ALA A 84 6.21 -22.92 -16.67
CA ALA A 84 6.11 -24.36 -16.60
C ALA A 84 7.51 -24.95 -16.82
N LYS A 85 8.02 -25.67 -15.82
CA LYS A 85 9.12 -26.62 -15.99
C LYS A 85 8.70 -27.92 -15.32
N VAL A 86 7.78 -28.62 -15.99
CA VAL A 86 7.74 -30.08 -15.93
C VAL A 86 8.87 -30.55 -16.84
N ILE A 87 9.99 -30.99 -16.26
CA ILE A 87 10.92 -31.89 -16.95
C ILE A 87 11.43 -32.88 -15.91
N ALA A 88 10.87 -34.08 -15.96
CA ALA A 88 11.39 -35.27 -15.31
C ALA A 88 12.61 -35.78 -16.10
N ALA A 89 13.73 -36.07 -15.40
CA ALA A 89 14.93 -36.83 -15.82
C ALA A 89 15.67 -36.33 -17.10
N ALA A 90 16.99 -36.37 -17.29
CA ALA A 90 18.16 -36.97 -16.65
C ALA A 90 19.44 -36.17 -17.07
N PRO A 91 20.65 -36.44 -16.53
CA PRO A 91 21.82 -35.54 -16.58
C PRO A 91 22.71 -35.73 -17.83
N SER A 92 23.30 -34.65 -18.37
CA SER A 92 24.47 -34.76 -19.27
C SER A 92 25.26 -33.45 -19.47
N ARG A 93 26.50 -33.50 -18.98
CA ARG A 93 27.79 -32.85 -19.33
C ARG A 93 27.88 -31.98 -20.62
N LYS A 94 28.49 -30.79 -20.51
CA LYS A 94 29.79 -30.42 -21.15
C LYS A 94 30.20 -28.97 -20.86
N GLU A 95 31.46 -28.83 -20.41
CA GLU A 95 32.25 -27.59 -20.38
C GLU A 95 32.36 -26.94 -21.76
N ALA A 96 32.23 -25.62 -21.82
CA ALA A 96 32.86 -24.78 -22.83
C ALA A 96 33.04 -23.38 -22.26
N ALA A 97 34.29 -22.92 -22.31
CA ALA A 97 34.85 -21.72 -21.71
C ALA A 97 34.16 -20.41 -22.11
N TRP A 98 33.96 -19.53 -21.14
CA TRP A 98 34.16 -18.09 -21.33
C TRP A 98 34.50 -17.44 -19.98
N GLN A 99 35.80 -17.40 -19.65
CA GLN A 99 36.31 -16.61 -18.53
C GLN A 99 36.78 -15.24 -19.06
N PRO A 100 36.39 -14.11 -18.43
CA PRO A 100 37.06 -12.85 -18.67
C PRO A 100 38.32 -12.76 -17.80
N ASP A 101 39.46 -12.61 -18.47
CA ASP A 101 40.78 -12.37 -17.90
C ASP A 101 40.87 -11.00 -17.21
N PHE A 102 41.30 -10.99 -15.95
CA PHE A 102 41.83 -9.82 -15.26
C PHE A 102 43.05 -10.27 -14.46
N GLY A 103 44.25 -10.12 -15.03
CA GLY A 103 45.52 -10.12 -14.27
C GLY A 103 45.65 -8.89 -13.34
N PRO A 104 46.79 -8.66 -12.63
CA PRO A 104 48.09 -9.32 -12.77
C PRO A 104 48.79 -9.77 -11.45
N ALA A 105 49.62 -10.80 -11.59
CA ALA A 105 50.97 -10.98 -11.03
C ALA A 105 51.24 -10.77 -9.50
N LYS A 106 51.78 -11.81 -8.83
CA LYS A 106 53.21 -11.90 -8.42
C LYS A 106 53.51 -12.96 -7.33
N LYS A 107 54.63 -13.67 -7.58
CA LYS A 107 55.62 -14.30 -6.65
C LYS A 107 55.20 -15.66 -6.04
N LYS A 108 56.07 -16.67 -6.01
CA LYS A 108 57.54 -16.74 -6.03
C LYS A 108 57.99 -18.02 -6.71
#